data_AF-A0A267TIJ5-F1
#
_entry.id   AF-A0A267TIJ5-F1
#
_cell.length_a   1.000
_cell.length_b   1.000
_cell.length_c   1.000
_cell.angle_alpha   90.00
_cell.angle_beta   90.00
_cell.angle_gamma   90.00
#
_symmetry.space_group_name_H-M   'P 1'
#
loop_
_entity.id
_entity.type
_entity.pdbx_description
1 polymer ?
#
loop_
_entity_poly.entity_id
_entity_poly.type
_entity_poly.pdbx_seq_one_letter_code
_entity_poly.pdbx_strand_id
1 'polypeptide(L)'
;MEPITTTAIASVVTYLAGKLKENQSVKSFLDDFTEATVNWIRPIFLKEDGTEEKIIQKLKENPDSATKQEAVKVAIVSEIEDNPAAEQFLLEMVKVIASKTGNTSTQTNTMTVTGDGNYSFQGISNSNINIGK
;
A
#
# COMPACT_ATOMS: atom_id res chain seq x y z
N MET A 1 11.61 10.57 -3.68
CA MET A 1 10.26 10.06 -3.39
C MET A 1 9.79 10.63 -2.05
N GLU A 2 8.50 10.93 -1.90
CA GLU A 2 7.97 11.54 -0.67
C GLU A 2 7.90 10.52 0.50
N PRO A 3 7.92 11.00 1.76
CA PRO A 3 7.82 10.12 2.93
C PRO A 3 6.53 9.29 2.98
N ILE A 4 5.43 9.83 2.45
CA ILE A 4 4.12 9.18 2.40
C ILE A 4 4.17 7.97 1.46
N THR A 5 4.69 8.15 0.24
CA THR A 5 4.85 7.08 -0.75
C THR A 5 5.73 5.95 -0.20
N THR A 6 6.81 6.28 0.50
CA THR A 6 7.72 5.29 1.13
C THR A 6 6.99 4.43 2.18
N THR A 7 6.16 5.05 3.02
CA THR A 7 5.37 4.37 4.05
C THR A 7 4.29 3.49 3.44
N ALA A 8 3.65 3.97 2.36
CA ALA A 8 2.64 3.22 1.62
C ALA A 8 3.22 1.95 0.98
N ILE A 9 4.39 2.06 0.31
CA ILE A 9 5.10 0.91 -0.27
C ILE A 9 5.44 -0.11 0.83
N ALA A 10 5.98 0.34 1.96
CA ALA A 10 6.30 -0.54 3.08
C ALA A 10 5.06 -1.30 3.59
N SER A 11 3.91 -0.64 3.65
CA SER A 11 2.65 -1.25 4.08
C SER A 11 2.19 -2.34 3.11
N VAL A 12 2.25 -2.07 1.80
CA VAL A 12 1.91 -3.05 0.75
C VAL A 12 2.82 -4.27 0.82
N VAL A 13 4.14 -4.07 0.92
CA VAL A 13 5.11 -5.16 0.99
C VAL A 13 4.96 -5.96 2.28
N THR A 14 4.69 -5.31 3.41
CA THR A 14 4.43 -5.99 4.69
C THR A 14 3.18 -6.86 4.62
N TYR A 15 2.11 -6.35 4.00
CA TYR A 15 0.88 -7.11 3.81
C TYR A 15 1.11 -8.32 2.90
N LEU A 16 1.81 -8.14 1.77
CA LEU A 16 2.21 -9.23 0.88
C LEU A 16 3.03 -10.30 1.62
N ALA A 17 4.05 -9.89 2.38
CA ALA A 17 4.86 -10.81 3.16
C ALA A 17 4.01 -11.58 4.19
N GLY A 18 3.09 -10.90 4.89
CA GLY A 18 2.14 -11.53 5.80
C GLY A 18 1.30 -12.61 5.12
N LYS A 19 0.73 -12.29 3.96
CA LYS A 19 -0.03 -13.24 3.13
C LYS A 19 0.80 -14.48 2.75
N LEU A 20 2.04 -14.29 2.30
CA LEU A 20 2.92 -15.38 1.92
C LEU A 20 3.30 -16.27 3.12
N LYS A 21 3.44 -15.72 4.34
CA LYS A 21 3.66 -16.53 5.56
C LYS A 21 2.48 -17.42 5.90
N GLU A 22 1.27 -16.96 5.62
CA GLU A 22 0.03 -17.72 5.83
C GLU A 22 -0.17 -18.81 4.76
N ASN A 23 0.87 -19.13 3.97
CA ASN A 23 0.83 -20.03 2.81
C ASN A 23 -0.18 -19.59 1.73
N GLN A 24 -0.58 -18.32 1.72
CA GLN A 24 -1.42 -17.77 0.66
C GLN A 24 -0.55 -17.45 -0.57
N SER A 25 -1.17 -17.47 -1.75
CA SER A 25 -0.49 -17.17 -3.00
C SER A 25 -0.47 -15.65 -3.27
N VAL A 26 0.44 -15.21 -4.13
CA VAL A 26 0.40 -13.82 -4.65
C VAL A 26 -0.93 -13.50 -5.32
N LYS A 27 -1.55 -14.48 -5.98
CA LYS A 27 -2.89 -14.31 -6.56
C LYS A 27 -3.92 -13.94 -5.49
N SER A 28 -3.91 -14.62 -4.33
CA SER A 28 -4.80 -14.28 -3.22
C SER A 28 -4.56 -12.88 -2.66
N PHE A 29 -3.32 -12.37 -2.73
CA PHE A 29 -3.04 -10.97 -2.42
C PHE A 29 -3.63 -10.03 -3.48
N LEU A 30 -3.47 -10.35 -4.77
CA LEU A 30 -3.99 -9.53 -5.87
C LEU A 30 -5.53 -9.46 -5.87
N ASP A 31 -6.20 -10.55 -5.50
CA ASP A 31 -7.66 -10.65 -5.44
C ASP A 31 -8.29 -9.67 -4.42
N ASP A 32 -7.49 -9.04 -3.56
CA ASP A 32 -7.96 -8.02 -2.61
C ASP A 32 -8.21 -6.66 -3.28
N PHE A 33 -7.66 -6.39 -4.47
CA PHE A 33 -7.62 -5.06 -5.08
C PHE A 33 -8.49 -4.94 -6.34
N THR A 34 -8.67 -3.70 -6.81
CA THR A 34 -9.42 -3.45 -8.04
C THR A 34 -8.65 -3.94 -9.27
N GLU A 35 -9.36 -4.24 -10.36
CA GLU A 35 -8.74 -4.70 -11.61
C GLU A 35 -7.68 -3.71 -12.13
N ALA A 36 -7.92 -2.40 -12.05
CA ALA A 36 -6.96 -1.39 -12.47
C ALA A 36 -5.67 -1.44 -11.63
N THR A 37 -5.81 -1.51 -10.31
CA THR A 37 -4.70 -1.67 -9.37
C THR A 37 -3.92 -2.97 -9.63
N VAL A 38 -4.63 -4.07 -9.86
CA VAL A 38 -4.03 -5.37 -10.18
C VAL A 38 -3.26 -5.30 -11.49
N ASN A 39 -3.83 -4.72 -12.54
CA ASN A 39 -3.16 -4.60 -13.84
C ASN A 39 -1.87 -3.79 -13.75
N TRP A 40 -1.83 -2.77 -12.88
CA TRP A 40 -0.63 -1.99 -12.63
C TRP A 40 0.45 -2.78 -11.86
N ILE A 41 0.09 -3.44 -10.75
CA ILE A 41 1.10 -4.08 -9.88
C ILE A 41 1.48 -5.49 -10.36
N ARG A 42 0.63 -6.15 -11.13
CA ARG A 42 0.81 -7.54 -11.58
C ARG A 42 2.14 -7.79 -12.29
N PRO A 43 2.63 -6.96 -13.23
CA PRO A 43 3.90 -7.18 -13.92
C PRO A 43 5.11 -7.25 -12.97
N ILE A 44 5.01 -6.63 -11.79
CA ILE A 44 6.06 -6.67 -10.76
C ILE A 44 6.10 -8.03 -10.07
N PHE A 45 4.95 -8.69 -9.95
CA PHE A 45 4.79 -9.88 -9.10
C PHE A 45 4.64 -11.18 -9.90
N LEU A 46 4.11 -11.10 -11.11
CA LEU A 46 3.85 -12.22 -11.99
C LEU A 46 4.43 -11.93 -13.38
N LYS A 47 4.99 -12.97 -13.98
CA LYS A 47 5.37 -12.98 -15.40
C LYS A 47 4.13 -13.00 -16.29
N GLU A 48 4.35 -12.79 -17.58
CA GLU A 48 3.30 -12.88 -18.61
C GLU A 48 2.57 -14.24 -18.62
N ASP A 49 3.28 -15.33 -18.32
CA ASP A 49 2.73 -16.68 -18.21
C ASP A 49 1.94 -16.94 -16.91
N GLY A 50 1.87 -15.94 -16.02
CA GLY A 50 1.19 -16.02 -14.73
C GLY A 50 2.00 -16.67 -13.62
N THR A 51 3.25 -17.05 -13.86
CA THR A 51 4.15 -17.58 -12.81
C THR A 51 4.74 -16.44 -11.96
N GLU A 52 5.08 -16.75 -10.70
CA GLU A 52 5.65 -15.77 -9.77
C GLU A 52 7.00 -15.23 -10.26
N GLU A 53 7.20 -13.92 -10.14
CA GLU A 53 8.49 -13.27 -10.38
C GLU A 53 9.56 -13.77 -9.42
N LYS A 54 10.84 -13.71 -9.83
CA LYS A 54 11.94 -14.26 -9.01
C LYS A 54 12.05 -13.57 -7.65
N ILE A 55 11.77 -12.26 -7.59
CA ILE A 55 11.77 -11.50 -6.33
C ILE A 55 10.67 -11.97 -5.37
N ILE A 56 9.53 -12.39 -5.92
CA ILE A 56 8.39 -12.94 -5.16
C ILE A 56 8.68 -14.35 -4.69
N GLN A 57 9.22 -15.22 -5.55
CA GLN A 57 9.61 -16.57 -5.16
C GLN A 57 10.60 -16.53 -3.99
N LYS A 58 11.61 -15.66 -4.09
CA LYS A 58 12.55 -15.43 -3.00
C LYS A 58 11.83 -14.94 -1.74
N LEU A 59 10.97 -13.92 -1.84
CA LEU A 59 10.23 -13.41 -0.68
C LEU A 59 9.40 -14.52 -0.02
N LYS A 60 8.72 -15.36 -0.80
CA LYS A 60 7.91 -16.49 -0.32
C LYS A 60 8.71 -17.51 0.48
N GLU A 61 9.94 -17.80 0.10
CA GLU A 61 10.84 -18.70 0.86
C GLU A 61 11.20 -18.14 2.25
N ASN A 62 11.32 -16.81 2.39
CA ASN A 62 11.59 -16.18 3.67
C ASN A 62 10.94 -14.79 3.74
N PRO A 63 9.65 -14.72 4.10
CA PRO A 63 8.90 -13.47 4.06
C PRO A 63 9.35 -12.43 5.09
N ASP A 64 10.05 -12.86 6.14
CA ASP A 64 10.62 -11.99 7.20
C ASP A 64 11.96 -11.35 6.83
N SER A 65 12.56 -11.75 5.71
CA SER A 65 13.85 -11.20 5.31
C SER A 65 13.71 -9.74 4.88
N ALA A 66 14.29 -8.84 5.66
CA ALA A 66 14.37 -7.41 5.35
C ALA A 66 14.93 -7.17 3.93
N THR A 67 15.98 -7.90 3.55
CA THR A 67 16.58 -7.79 2.21
C THR A 67 15.63 -8.22 1.09
N LYS A 68 14.84 -9.29 1.31
CA LYS A 68 13.89 -9.77 0.29
C LYS A 68 12.70 -8.82 0.17
N GLN A 69 12.19 -8.30 1.30
CA GLN A 69 11.16 -7.26 1.28
C GLN A 69 11.66 -6.00 0.58
N GLU A 70 12.90 -5.57 0.85
CA GLU A 70 13.49 -4.38 0.22
C GLU A 70 13.60 -4.54 -1.30
N ALA A 71 13.98 -5.72 -1.80
CA ALA A 71 14.00 -5.98 -3.23
C ALA A 71 12.62 -5.78 -3.91
N VAL A 72 11.54 -6.16 -3.22
CA VAL A 72 10.17 -5.91 -3.72
C VAL A 72 9.82 -4.43 -3.63
N LYS A 73 10.18 -3.73 -2.55
CA LYS A 73 9.95 -2.28 -2.46
C LYS A 73 10.64 -1.52 -3.59
N VAL A 74 11.90 -1.85 -3.90
CA VAL A 74 12.66 -1.24 -5.00
C VAL A 74 11.97 -1.45 -6.34
N ALA A 75 11.40 -2.63 -6.58
CA ALA A 75 10.66 -2.91 -7.81
C ALA A 75 9.38 -2.05 -7.92
N ILE A 76 8.64 -1.88 -6.81
CA ILE A 76 7.47 -0.98 -6.75
C ILE A 76 7.88 0.48 -6.95
N VAL A 77 9.01 0.89 -6.33
CA VAL A 77 9.57 2.25 -6.49
C VAL A 77 9.83 2.54 -7.97
N SER A 78 10.51 1.62 -8.67
CA SER A 78 10.80 1.78 -10.10
C SER A 78 9.53 1.98 -10.92
N GLU A 79 8.49 1.17 -10.68
CA GLU A 79 7.22 1.28 -11.40
C GLU A 79 6.50 2.62 -11.15
N ILE A 80 6.62 3.16 -9.93
CA ILE A 80 6.04 4.47 -9.59
C ILE A 80 6.79 5.60 -10.31
N GLU A 81 8.12 5.52 -10.38
CA GLU A 81 8.94 6.51 -11.08
C GLU A 81 8.63 6.54 -12.59
N ASP A 82 8.30 5.39 -13.18
CA ASP A 82 7.96 5.26 -14.60
C ASP A 82 6.50 5.62 -14.90
N ASN A 83 5.62 5.65 -13.89
CA ASN A 83 4.19 5.89 -14.07
C ASN A 83 3.60 6.85 -12.99
N PRO A 84 3.35 8.12 -13.33
CA PRO A 84 2.78 9.09 -12.39
C PRO A 84 1.39 8.70 -11.82
N ALA A 85 0.61 7.87 -12.53
CA ALA A 85 -0.69 7.40 -12.05
C ALA A 85 -0.57 6.28 -10.99
N ALA A 86 0.61 5.66 -10.88
CA ALA A 86 0.91 4.59 -9.92
C ALA A 86 0.69 5.00 -8.46
N GLU A 87 0.89 6.27 -8.13
CA GLU A 87 0.71 6.75 -6.76
C GLU A 87 -0.74 6.63 -6.30
N GLN A 88 -1.71 6.88 -7.18
CA GLN A 88 -3.12 6.68 -6.83
C GLN A 88 -3.43 5.20 -6.57
N PHE A 89 -2.91 4.29 -7.40
CA PHE A 89 -3.09 2.85 -7.20
C PHE A 89 -2.44 2.37 -5.90
N LEU A 90 -1.26 2.88 -5.56
CA LEU A 90 -0.60 2.59 -4.29
C LEU A 90 -1.45 3.03 -3.08
N LEU A 91 -2.02 4.22 -3.12
CA LEU A 91 -2.88 4.73 -2.05
C LEU A 91 -4.17 3.90 -1.92
N GLU A 92 -4.75 3.45 -3.03
CA GLU A 92 -5.88 2.52 -3.03
C GLU A 92 -5.51 1.18 -2.37
N MET A 93 -4.33 0.63 -2.67
CA MET A 93 -3.86 -0.60 -2.02
C MET A 93 -3.76 -0.43 -0.51
N VAL A 94 -3.15 0.67 -0.03
CA VAL A 94 -3.05 0.94 1.41
C VAL A 94 -4.43 1.05 2.05
N LYS A 95 -5.39 1.70 1.39
CA LYS A 95 -6.77 1.82 1.90
C LYS A 95 -7.46 0.46 2.02
N VAL A 96 -7.28 -0.43 1.04
CA VAL A 96 -7.81 -1.80 1.08
C VAL A 96 -7.13 -2.63 2.17
N ILE A 97 -5.81 -2.51 2.32
CA ILE A 97 -5.05 -3.21 3.37
C ILE A 97 -5.52 -2.76 4.76
N ALA A 98 -5.70 -1.46 4.93
CA ALA A 98 -6.21 -0.88 6.16
C ALA A 98 -7.58 -1.43 6.55
N SER A 99 -8.51 -1.52 5.60
CA SER A 99 -9.84 -2.08 5.86
C SER A 99 -9.81 -3.58 6.20
N LYS A 100 -8.91 -4.35 5.60
CA LYS A 100 -8.77 -5.80 5.84
C LYS A 100 -8.04 -6.15 7.13
N THR A 101 -7.05 -5.36 7.53
CA THR A 101 -6.23 -5.64 8.71
C THR A 101 -6.81 -5.07 10.00
N GLY A 102 -7.94 -4.34 9.93
CA GLY A 102 -8.53 -3.66 11.09
C GLY A 102 -7.70 -2.47 11.58
N ASN A 103 -6.50 -2.27 11.03
CA ASN A 103 -5.75 -1.02 11.14
C ASN A 103 -6.39 -0.03 10.18
N THR A 104 -7.40 0.71 10.64
CA THR A 104 -7.82 1.94 9.96
C THR A 104 -6.61 2.86 9.88
N SER A 105 -5.87 2.78 8.77
CA SER A 105 -4.86 3.77 8.40
C SER A 105 -5.58 5.10 8.44
N THR A 106 -5.31 5.89 9.47
CA THR A 106 -5.91 7.21 9.63
C THR A 106 -5.51 8.02 8.40
N GLN A 107 -6.48 8.33 7.54
CA GLN A 107 -6.29 9.39 6.56
C GLN A 107 -6.12 10.67 7.36
N THR A 108 -4.87 11.07 7.62
CA THR A 108 -4.58 12.38 8.16
C THR A 108 -4.73 13.38 7.02
N ASN A 109 -5.92 13.96 6.89
CA ASN A 109 -6.12 15.15 6.08
C ASN A 109 -5.48 16.33 6.82
N THR A 110 -4.23 16.64 6.51
CA THR A 110 -3.56 17.83 7.06
C THR A 110 -4.07 19.06 6.32
N MET A 111 -4.86 19.89 7.00
CA MET A 111 -5.23 21.22 6.54
C MET A 111 -4.40 22.26 7.32
N THR A 112 -3.44 22.89 6.67
CA THR A 112 -2.66 23.99 7.26
C THR A 112 -3.45 25.29 7.12
N VAL A 113 -3.78 25.92 8.24
CA VAL A 113 -4.52 27.19 8.28
C VAL A 113 -3.64 28.26 8.96
N THR A 114 -3.39 29.37 8.28
CA THR A 114 -2.50 30.45 8.75
C THR A 114 -3.27 31.78 8.76
N GLY A 115 -3.21 32.55 9.86
CA GLY A 115 -3.89 33.84 10.04
C GLY A 115 -4.79 33.88 11.29
N ASP A 116 -5.37 35.06 11.60
CA ASP A 116 -6.31 35.25 12.72
C ASP A 116 -7.77 35.21 12.24
N GLY A 117 -8.66 34.56 13.02
CA GLY A 117 -10.11 34.53 12.74
C GLY A 117 -10.59 33.42 11.81
N ASN A 118 -9.86 32.31 11.71
CA ASN A 118 -10.22 31.20 10.83
C ASN A 118 -11.38 30.36 11.36
N TYR A 119 -12.37 30.13 10.50
CA TYR A 119 -13.45 29.16 10.74
C TYR A 119 -13.29 28.01 9.76
N SER A 120 -13.16 26.78 10.28
CA SER A 120 -13.12 25.57 9.45
C SER A 120 -14.33 24.69 9.76
N PHE A 121 -14.96 24.18 8.69
CA PHE A 121 -16.05 23.21 8.79
C PHE A 121 -15.57 21.92 8.16
N GLN A 122 -15.50 20.85 8.96
CA GLN A 122 -15.24 19.51 8.45
C GLN A 122 -16.46 18.65 8.73
N GLY A 123 -17.08 18.17 7.65
CA GLY A 123 -18.13 17.17 7.73
C GLY A 123 -17.52 15.81 7.97
N ILE A 124 -17.93 15.14 9.04
CA ILE A 124 -17.58 13.75 9.31
C ILE A 124 -18.86 12.93 9.45
N SER A 125 -18.86 11.73 8.86
CA SER A 125 -19.96 10.78 9.01
C SER A 125 -19.41 9.46 9.56
N ASN A 126 -20.17 8.83 10.45
CA ASN A 126 -19.86 7.52 11.04
C ASN A 126 -18.45 7.40 11.67
N SER A 127 -17.95 8.45 12.32
CA SER A 127 -16.61 8.48 12.96
C SER A 127 -16.66 9.14 14.34
N ASN A 128 -15.76 8.74 15.24
CA ASN A 128 -15.62 9.32 16.59
C ASN A 128 -14.56 10.43 16.59
N ILE A 129 -14.90 11.64 17.06
CA ILE A 129 -13.90 12.70 17.31
C ILE A 129 -13.42 12.61 18.75
N ASN A 130 -12.09 12.65 18.95
CA ASN A 130 -11.50 12.92 20.25
C ASN A 130 -10.70 14.24 20.18
N ILE A 131 -11.10 15.24 20.97
CA ILE A 131 -10.41 16.54 21.07
C ILE A 131 -9.72 16.58 22.43
N GLY A 132 -8.38 16.60 22.41
CA GLY A 132 -7.59 16.84 23.62
C GLY A 132 -7.78 18.28 24.10
N LYS A 133 -8.01 18.46 25.41
CA LYS A 133 -8.07 19.77 26.06
C LYS A 133 -6.68 20.36 26.29
#